data_AF-A0ABD0NHV0-F1
#
_entry.id   AF-A0ABD0NHV0-F1
#
_cell.length_a   1.000
_cell.length_b   1.000
_cell.length_c   1.000
_cell.angle_alpha   90.00
_cell.angle_beta   90.00
_cell.angle_gamma   90.00
#
_symmetry.space_group_name_H-M   'P 1'
#
loop_
_entity.id
_entity.type
_entity.pdbx_description
1 polymer ?
#
loop_
_entity_poly.entity_id
_entity_poly.type
_entity_poly.pdbx_seq_one_letter_code
_entity_poly.pdbx_strand_id
1 'polypeptide(L)' 'VWSADAGVSHSPPSDLLWKSQSSWGTGEKILTLLVNSSGEEVAKRTVNKVVVEMENGDDEEGDFGDEDLFHQQ' A
#
# COMPACT_ATOMS: atom_id res chain seq x y z
N VAL A 1 -7.86 2.79 9.65
CA VAL A 1 -8.46 4.10 9.30
C VAL A 1 -8.94 4.02 7.86
N TRP A 2 -10.22 4.27 7.64
CA TRP A 2 -10.94 4.06 6.38
C TRP A 2 -11.42 5.39 5.82
N SER A 3 -11.48 5.53 4.50
CA SER A 3 -12.11 6.67 3.83
C SER A 3 -13.64 6.55 3.88
N ALA A 4 -14.37 7.64 3.68
CA ALA A 4 -15.83 7.65 3.82
C ALA A 4 -16.53 6.75 2.79
N ASP A 5 -15.93 6.53 1.62
CA ASP A 5 -16.47 5.68 0.56
C ASP A 5 -16.11 4.19 0.66
N ALA A 6 -15.29 3.79 1.66
CA ALA A 6 -14.78 2.44 1.77
C ALA A 6 -15.84 1.37 2.09
N GLY A 7 -17.08 1.78 2.44
CA GLY A 7 -18.17 0.86 2.78
C GLY A 7 -17.97 0.12 4.12
N VAL A 8 -16.98 0.52 4.93
CA VAL A 8 -16.65 -0.11 6.20
C VAL A 8 -17.40 0.58 7.35
N SER A 9 -17.97 -0.22 8.26
CA SER A 9 -18.61 0.28 9.48
C SER A 9 -17.60 0.86 10.47
N HIS A 10 -17.94 1.96 11.11
CA HIS A 10 -17.10 2.59 12.13
C HIS A 10 -17.18 1.81 13.45
N SER A 11 -16.11 1.09 13.79
CA SER A 11 -16.02 0.23 14.98
C SER A 11 -14.73 0.50 15.77
N PRO A 12 -14.66 1.61 16.54
CA PRO A 12 -13.51 1.88 17.40
C PRO A 12 -13.26 0.76 18.45
N PRO A 13 -11.99 0.51 18.83
CA PRO A 13 -10.81 1.28 18.46
C PRO A 13 -10.14 0.84 17.14
N SER A 14 -10.50 -0.32 16.58
CA SER A 14 -9.83 -0.90 15.40
C SER A 14 -10.16 -0.16 14.11
N ASP A 15 -11.42 0.20 13.92
CA ASP A 15 -11.93 0.71 12.65
C ASP A 15 -12.40 2.16 12.77
N LEU A 16 -11.49 3.07 12.42
CA LEU A 16 -11.75 4.51 12.41
C LEU A 16 -12.16 4.98 11.00
N LEU A 17 -13.19 5.82 10.90
CA LEU A 17 -13.69 6.33 9.63
C LEU A 17 -13.39 7.83 9.45
N TRP A 18 -12.74 8.19 8.35
CA TRP A 18 -12.45 9.57 7.97
C TRP A 18 -13.63 10.20 7.21
N LYS A 19 -14.65 10.63 7.96
CA LYS A 19 -15.95 11.06 7.40
C LYS A 19 -15.89 12.25 6.43
N SER A 20 -14.92 13.15 6.59
CA SER A 20 -14.79 14.35 5.75
C SER A 20 -14.07 14.11 4.43
N GLN A 21 -13.55 12.90 4.20
CA GLN A 21 -12.77 12.57 3.02
C GLN A 21 -13.36 11.34 2.33
N SER A 22 -13.75 11.49 1.07
CA SER A 22 -14.31 10.38 0.30
C SER A 22 -13.29 9.28 0.16
N SER A 23 -12.04 9.58 -0.25
CA SER A 23 -10.98 8.62 -0.58
C SER A 23 -9.61 9.03 -0.03
N TRP A 24 -8.71 8.06 0.20
CA TRP A 24 -7.29 8.32 0.50
C TRP A 24 -6.52 8.95 -0.68
N GLY A 25 -7.10 8.96 -1.88
CA GLY A 25 -6.48 9.46 -3.09
C GLY A 25 -5.74 8.39 -3.89
N THR A 26 -5.49 8.68 -5.16
CA THR A 26 -4.79 7.80 -6.11
C THR A 26 -3.67 8.59 -6.80
N GLY A 27 -2.60 7.91 -7.20
CA GLY A 27 -1.52 8.54 -7.98
C GLY A 27 -0.38 7.58 -8.25
N GLU A 28 0.59 8.02 -9.07
CA GLU A 28 1.81 7.26 -9.34
C GLU A 28 2.70 7.16 -8.10
N LYS A 29 2.70 8.19 -7.26
CA LYS A 29 3.46 8.22 -6.01
C LYS A 29 2.57 8.75 -4.89
N ILE A 30 2.37 7.92 -3.87
CA ILE A 30 1.59 8.26 -2.68
C ILE A 30 2.52 8.27 -1.47
N LEU A 31 2.50 9.37 -0.72
CA LEU A 31 3.21 9.53 0.54
C LEU A 31 2.19 9.58 1.69
N THR A 32 2.37 8.72 2.69
CA THR A 32 1.60 8.73 3.94
C THR A 32 2.55 8.96 5.12
N LEU A 33 2.24 9.96 5.94
CA LEU A 33 3.00 10.32 7.14
C LEU A 33 2.16 10.05 8.39
N LEU A 34 2.80 9.51 9.41
CA LEU A 34 2.24 9.46 10.76
C LEU A 34 2.90 10.58 11.57
N VAL A 35 2.09 11.49 12.10
CA VAL A 35 2.54 12.67 12.83
C VAL A 35 2.04 12.60 14.27
N ASN A 36 2.91 12.88 15.24
CA ASN A 36 2.55 12.92 16.66
C ASN A 36 1.85 14.24 17.04
N SER A 37 1.42 14.38 18.30
CA SER A 37 0.74 15.59 18.78
C SER A 37 1.61 16.86 18.78
N SER A 38 2.94 16.72 18.73
CA SER A 38 3.90 17.82 18.63
C SER A 38 4.12 18.29 17.19
N GLY A 39 3.54 17.59 16.20
CA GLY A 39 3.75 17.88 14.78
C GLY A 39 4.96 17.18 14.17
N GLU A 40 5.61 16.27 14.88
CA GLU A 40 6.79 15.55 14.38
C GLU A 40 6.38 14.31 13.58
N GLU A 41 7.04 14.07 12.44
CA GLU A 41 6.89 12.83 11.66
C GLU A 41 7.55 11.67 12.41
N VAL A 42 6.75 10.68 12.82
CA VAL A 42 7.23 9.50 13.56
C VAL A 42 7.25 8.22 12.72
N ALA A 43 6.53 8.19 11.60
CA ALA A 43 6.63 7.14 10.60
C ALA A 43 6.25 7.65 9.21
N LYS A 44 6.77 6.97 8.18
CA LYS A 44 6.58 7.33 6.78
C LYS A 44 6.41 6.07 5.92
N ARG A 45 5.45 6.12 4.99
CA ARG A 45 5.24 5.10 3.96
C ARG A 45 5.14 5.77 2.60
N THR A 46 5.90 5.28 1.62
CA THR A 46 5.80 5.71 0.22
C THR A 46 5.42 4.53 -0.65
N VAL A 47 4.43 4.71 -1.51
CA VAL A 47 3.97 3.72 -2.49
C VAL A 47 4.18 4.32 -3.89
N ASN A 48 4.91 3.62 -4.76
CA ASN A 48 5.08 3.99 -6.16
C ASN A 48 4.39 2.95 -7.03
N LYS A 49 3.57 3.39 -7.99
CA LYS A 49 2.96 2.54 -9.00
C LYS A 49 4.05 2.16 -10.01
N VAL A 50 4.31 0.87 -10.16
CA VAL A 50 5.17 0.33 -11.22
C VAL A 50 4.27 -0.28 -12.28
N VAL A 51 4.39 0.18 -13.52
CA VAL A 51 3.76 -0.46 -14.68
C VAL A 51 4.82 -1.37 -15.26
N VAL A 52 4.65 -2.68 -15.10
CA VAL A 52 5.49 -3.67 -15.77
C VAL A 52 4.82 -3.96 -17.11
N GLU A 53 5.46 -3.58 -18.20
CA GLU A 53 5.08 -4.05 -19.53
C GLU A 53 5.53 -5.51 -19.63
N MET A 54 4.57 -6.45 -19.57
CA MET A 54 4.84 -7.83 -19.97
C MET A 54 4.90 -7.81 -21.50
N GLU A 55 6.11 -7.71 -22.04
CA GLU A 55 6.32 -7.96 -23.46
C GLU A 55 5.85 -9.39 -23.75
N ASN A 56 4.97 -9.53 -24.75
CA ASN A 56 4.31 -10.77 -25.09
C ASN A 56 5.38 -11.80 -25.49
N GLY A 57 5.69 -12.72 -24.57
CA GLY A 57 6.80 -13.64 -24.65
C GLY A 57 6.87 -14.42 -25.95
N ASP A 58 7.92 -14.15 -26.70
CA ASP A 58 8.60 -15.12 -27.55
C ASP A 58 10.10 -14.89 -27.31
N ASP A 59 10.59 -15.32 -26.14
CA ASP A 59 11.98 -15.72 -25.95
C ASP A 59 12.07 -16.55 -24.65
N GLU A 60 12.33 -17.84 -24.85
CA GLU A 60 12.73 -18.79 -23.84
C GLU A 60 14.06 -18.34 -23.22
N GLU A 61 14.10 -18.01 -21.93
CA GLU A 61 15.18 -18.44 -21.03
C GLU A 61 14.80 -18.09 -19.58
N GLY A 62 14.61 -19.14 -18.79
CA GLY A 62 14.28 -19.03 -17.38
C GLY A 62 15.47 -18.59 -16.53
N ASP A 63 15.23 -17.61 -15.66
CA ASP A 63 15.96 -17.44 -14.42
C ASP A 63 14.95 -17.20 -13.29
N PHE A 64 14.47 -18.31 -12.74
CA PHE A 64 13.60 -18.35 -11.56
C PHE A 64 14.50 -18.62 -10.35
N GLY A 65 15.21 -17.58 -9.88
CA GLY A 65 15.96 -17.56 -8.61
C GLY A 65 15.66 -16.22 -7.91
N ASP A 66 15.25 -16.12 -6.66
CA ASP A 66 15.42 -16.95 -5.47
C ASP A 66 14.15 -16.91 -4.62
N GLU A 67 13.19 -17.83 -4.79
CA GLU A 67 12.01 -17.89 -3.90
C GLU A 67 11.75 -19.24 -3.21
N ASP A 68 12.70 -20.17 -3.27
CA ASP A 68 12.50 -21.53 -2.71
C ASP A 68 13.31 -21.85 -1.43
N LEU A 69 13.91 -20.85 -0.75
CA LEU A 69 14.83 -21.12 0.38
C LEU A 69 14.30 -20.86 1.80
N PHE A 70 13.06 -20.40 1.99
CA PHE A 70 12.54 -20.05 3.33
C PHE A 70 11.43 -20.94 3.86
N HIS A 71 11.25 -22.14 3.31
CA HIS A 71 10.30 -23.11 3.85
C HIS A 71 10.97 -24.45 4.17
N GLN A 72 11.87 -24.46 5.17
CA GLN A 72 12.13 -25.67 5.96
C GLN A 72 12.07 -25.33 7.45
N GLN A 73 10.92 -25.72 8.02
CA GLN A 73 10.60 -26.22 9.37
C GLN A 73 11.21 -25.56 10.61
#